data_AF-A0A7L2SRV6-F1
#
_entry.id   AF-A0A7L2SRV6-F1
#
_cell.length_a   1.000
_cell.length_b   1.000
_cell.length_c   1.000
_cell.angle_alpha   90.00
_cell.angle_beta   90.00
_cell.angle_gamma   90.00
#
_symmetry.space_group_name_H-M   'P 1'
#
loop_
_entity.id
_entity.type
_entity.pdbx_description
1 polymer ?
#
loop_
_entity_poly.entity_id
_entity_poly.type
_entity_poly.pdbx_seq_one_letter_code
_entity_poly.pdbx_strand_id
1 'polypeptide(L)'
;LQKLVLTSSASVVFEGTDIKNGSEDLPYAQKPLDYYTETKILQEKEVLGANDPDHDFLTTAIRPHGIFGPRDPQLVPILVQAARSGKMKFIIG
;
A
#
# COMPACT_ATOMS: atom_id res chain seq x y z
N LEU A 1 4.53 -12.66 -24.68
CA LEU A 1 3.77 -11.93 -23.64
C LEU A 1 4.24 -12.24 -22.20
N GLN A 2 5.06 -11.36 -21.63
CA GLN A 2 5.46 -11.36 -20.22
C GLN A 2 4.59 -10.36 -19.43
N LYS A 3 4.25 -10.69 -18.17
CA LYS A 3 3.35 -9.87 -17.34
C LYS A 3 3.98 -9.64 -15.97
N LEU A 4 4.01 -8.39 -15.53
CA LEU A 4 4.50 -7.98 -14.21
C LEU A 4 3.38 -7.31 -13.42
N VAL A 5 3.05 -7.85 -12.26
CA VAL A 5 2.12 -7.25 -11.30
C VAL A 5 2.93 -6.72 -10.13
N LEU A 6 2.99 -5.40 -9.99
CA LEU A 6 3.65 -4.73 -8.88
C LEU A 6 2.73 -4.68 -7.66
N THR A 7 3.22 -5.17 -6.53
CA THR A 7 2.61 -4.88 -5.22
C THR A 7 3.08 -3.51 -4.72
N SER A 8 2.26 -2.51 -5.03
CA SER A 8 2.41 -1.14 -4.54
C SER A 8 1.76 -1.00 -3.15
N SER A 9 1.27 0.19 -2.80
CA SER A 9 0.60 0.47 -1.53
C SER A 9 -0.49 1.51 -1.72
N ALA A 10 -1.58 1.41 -0.96
CA ALA A 10 -2.59 2.48 -0.91
C ALA A 10 -2.02 3.83 -0.45
N SER A 11 -0.86 3.84 0.23
CA SER A 11 -0.23 5.08 0.68
C SER A 11 0.21 6.00 -0.46
N VAL A 12 0.43 5.48 -1.68
CA VAL A 12 0.92 6.27 -2.82
C VAL A 12 -0.01 7.39 -3.27
N VAL A 13 -1.29 7.33 -2.89
CA VAL A 13 -2.32 8.36 -3.15
C VAL A 13 -2.85 9.03 -1.87
N PHE A 14 -2.33 8.65 -0.69
CA PHE A 14 -2.86 9.10 0.60
C PHE A 14 -2.01 10.22 1.22
N GLU A 15 -2.67 11.34 1.53
CA GLU A 15 -2.04 12.53 2.14
C GLU A 15 -2.63 12.88 3.53
N GLY A 16 -3.16 11.90 4.25
CA GLY A 16 -3.70 12.12 5.60
C GLY A 16 -5.14 12.65 5.63
N THR A 17 -5.82 12.67 4.48
CA THR A 17 -7.25 13.00 4.36
C THR A 17 -8.01 11.78 3.82
N ASP A 18 -9.24 11.59 4.30
CA ASP A 18 -10.12 10.50 3.85
C ASP A 18 -10.24 10.45 2.32
N ILE A 19 -10.00 9.26 1.76
CA ILE A 19 -10.31 8.96 0.36
C ILE A 19 -11.64 8.19 0.33
N LYS A 20 -12.69 8.84 -0.21
CA LYS A 20 -14.03 8.24 -0.34
C LYS A 20 -14.34 8.05 -1.82
N ASN A 21 -14.67 6.82 -2.22
CA ASN A 21 -14.97 6.46 -3.60
C ASN A 21 -13.85 6.82 -4.60
N GLY A 22 -12.59 6.68 -4.18
CA GLY A 22 -11.42 6.93 -5.04
C GLY A 22 -11.26 5.86 -6.13
N SER A 23 -10.82 6.28 -7.33
CA SER A 23 -10.39 5.40 -8.42
C SER A 23 -8.86 5.34 -8.51
N GLU A 24 -8.36 4.49 -9.41
CA GLU A 24 -6.93 4.37 -9.73
C GLU A 24 -6.34 5.66 -10.30
N ASP A 25 -7.19 6.55 -10.86
CA ASP A 25 -6.83 7.84 -11.46
C ASP A 25 -6.46 8.93 -10.43
N LEU A 26 -6.60 8.63 -9.14
CA LEU A 26 -6.18 9.55 -8.09
C LEU A 26 -4.71 9.94 -8.28
N PRO A 27 -4.37 11.23 -8.11
CA PRO A 27 -2.99 11.67 -8.23
C PRO A 27 -2.14 11.03 -7.14
N TYR A 28 -0.87 10.79 -7.46
CA TYR A 28 0.12 10.47 -6.43
C TYR A 28 0.15 11.56 -5.36
N ALA A 29 0.38 11.15 -4.11
CA ALA A 29 0.62 12.08 -3.02
C ALA A 29 1.78 13.02 -3.38
N GLN A 30 1.51 14.32 -3.37
CA GLN A 30 2.49 15.39 -3.58
C GLN A 30 3.35 15.61 -2.34
N LYS A 31 2.79 15.36 -1.16
CA LYS A 31 3.47 15.44 0.15
C LYS A 31 3.33 14.11 0.89
N PRO A 32 4.19 13.11 0.57
CA PRO A 32 4.19 11.83 1.27
C PRO A 32 4.35 12.01 2.78
N LEU A 33 3.59 11.25 3.58
CA LEU A 33 3.63 11.31 5.05
C LEU A 33 4.90 10.67 5.63
N ASP A 34 5.56 9.81 4.86
CA ASP A 34 6.78 9.11 5.25
C ASP A 34 7.63 8.74 4.02
N TYR A 35 8.90 8.40 4.25
CA TYR A 35 9.82 7.96 3.21
C TYR A 35 9.40 6.66 2.53
N TYR A 36 8.72 5.76 3.25
CA TYR A 36 8.23 4.52 2.67
C TYR A 36 7.26 4.81 1.51
N THR A 37 6.34 5.74 1.71
CA THR A 37 5.37 6.20 0.72
C THR A 37 6.07 6.82 -0.49
N GLU A 38 7.10 7.65 -0.26
CA GLU A 38 7.92 8.19 -1.33
C GLU A 38 8.57 7.07 -2.18
N THR A 39 9.17 6.06 -1.55
CA THR A 39 9.76 4.93 -2.27
C THR A 39 8.72 4.15 -3.09
N LYS A 40 7.49 4.01 -2.57
CA LYS A 40 6.40 3.32 -3.26
C LYS A 40 5.88 4.09 -4.47
N ILE A 41 5.82 5.42 -4.38
CA ILE A 41 5.47 6.27 -5.52
C ILE A 41 6.51 6.13 -6.64
N LEU A 42 7.80 6.19 -6.29
CA LEU A 42 8.89 6.03 -7.27
C LEU A 42 8.84 4.64 -7.94
N GLN A 43 8.67 3.58 -7.13
CA GLN A 43 8.55 2.22 -7.63
C GLN A 43 7.36 2.05 -8.59
N GLU A 44 6.19 2.60 -8.26
CA GLU A 44 4.99 2.47 -9.08
C GLU A 44 5.14 3.21 -10.42
N LYS A 45 5.70 4.42 -10.41
CA LYS A 45 6.00 5.18 -11.63
C LYS A 45 6.97 4.45 -12.55
N GLU A 46 8.03 3.87 -11.98
CA GLU A 46 9.05 3.13 -12.75
C GLU A 46 8.43 1.91 -13.45
N VAL A 47 7.69 1.08 -12.71
CA VAL A 47 7.11 -0.16 -13.26
C VAL A 47 6.02 0.14 -14.29
N LEU A 48 5.14 1.09 -14.02
CA LEU A 48 4.09 1.47 -14.98
C LEU A 48 4.68 2.15 -16.22
N GLY A 49 5.76 2.92 -16.07
CA GLY A 49 6.50 3.52 -17.17
C GLY A 49 7.20 2.50 -18.08
N ALA A 50 7.54 1.33 -17.54
CA ALA A 50 8.13 0.22 -18.30
C ALA A 50 7.12 -0.60 -19.11
N ASN A 51 5.83 -0.27 -19.10
CA ASN A 51 4.81 -0.99 -19.88
C ASN A 51 5.07 -0.86 -21.40
N ASP A 52 5.30 -1.97 -22.09
CA ASP A 52 5.66 -2.00 -23.50
C ASP A 52 4.90 -3.13 -24.24
N PRO A 53 3.66 -2.84 -24.69
CA PRO A 53 2.83 -3.82 -25.41
C PRO A 53 3.43 -4.24 -26.76
N ASP A 54 4.19 -3.36 -27.42
CA ASP A 54 4.80 -3.63 -28.72
C ASP A 54 5.92 -4.68 -28.62
N HIS A 55 6.63 -4.70 -27.48
CA HIS A 55 7.61 -5.72 -27.13
C HIS A 55 7.06 -6.80 -26.20
N ASP A 56 5.73 -6.98 -26.18
CA ASP A 56 5.11 -8.13 -25.55
C ASP A 56 5.30 -8.17 -24.02
N PHE A 57 5.44 -6.99 -23.38
CA PHE A 57 5.65 -6.81 -21.93
C PHE A 57 4.59 -5.90 -21.30
N LEU A 58 3.77 -6.47 -20.42
CA LEU A 58 2.67 -5.76 -19.76
C LEU A 58 2.95 -5.56 -18.28
N THR A 59 2.70 -4.35 -17.77
CA THR A 59 2.81 -4.05 -16.34
C THR A 59 1.50 -3.53 -15.77
N THR A 60 1.29 -3.77 -14.48
CA THR A 60 0.19 -3.19 -13.71
C THR A 60 0.59 -3.11 -12.24
N ALA A 61 -0.11 -2.30 -11.45
CA ALA A 61 0.15 -2.12 -10.03
C ALA A 61 -1.14 -2.34 -9.23
N ILE A 62 -1.02 -2.99 -8.07
CA ILE A 62 -2.09 -3.11 -7.08
C ILE A 62 -1.71 -2.34 -5.81
N ARG A 63 -2.68 -1.63 -5.23
CA ARG A 63 -2.49 -0.75 -4.06
C ARG A 63 -3.21 -1.28 -2.82
N PRO A 64 -2.74 -2.39 -2.21
CA PRO A 64 -3.40 -2.93 -1.03
C PRO A 64 -3.24 -2.01 0.20
N HIS A 65 -4.15 -2.16 1.16
CA HIS A 65 -4.12 -1.48 2.45
C HIS A 65 -4.45 -2.46 3.58
N GLY A 66 -3.65 -2.45 4.66
CA GLY A 66 -3.95 -3.20 5.88
C GLY A 66 -4.11 -4.71 5.68
N ILE A 67 -3.23 -5.34 4.89
CA ILE A 67 -3.25 -6.80 4.71
C ILE A 67 -2.99 -7.48 6.07
N PHE A 68 -3.85 -8.40 6.47
CA PHE A 68 -3.67 -9.25 7.64
C PHE A 68 -4.18 -10.66 7.37
N GLY A 69 -3.71 -11.66 8.13
CA GLY A 69 -4.17 -13.04 7.98
C GLY A 69 -3.20 -14.06 8.57
N PRO A 70 -3.44 -15.36 8.32
CA PRO A 70 -2.56 -16.43 8.80
C PRO A 70 -1.09 -16.20 8.40
N ARG A 71 -0.18 -16.34 9.36
CA ARG A 71 1.28 -16.11 9.24
C ARG A 71 1.73 -14.64 9.19
N ASP A 72 0.83 -13.67 9.35
CA ASP A 72 1.24 -12.30 9.67
C ASP A 72 1.75 -12.26 11.12
N PRO A 73 3.03 -11.94 11.37
CA PRO A 73 3.56 -11.85 12.73
C PRO A 73 3.29 -10.49 13.39
N GLN A 74 2.79 -9.50 12.64
CA GLN A 74 2.77 -8.10 13.07
C GLN A 74 1.41 -7.66 13.58
N LEU A 75 0.35 -7.66 12.78
CA LEU A 75 -0.87 -6.95 13.19
C LEU A 75 -1.63 -7.72 14.26
N VAL A 76 -2.24 -8.84 13.87
CA VAL A 76 -3.16 -9.57 14.74
C VAL A 76 -2.45 -10.20 15.95
N PRO A 77 -1.26 -10.85 15.81
CA PRO A 77 -0.61 -11.45 16.96
C PRO A 77 -0.13 -10.45 18.01
N ILE A 78 0.46 -9.32 17.58
CA ILE A 78 0.93 -8.28 18.52
C ILE A 78 -0.25 -7.67 19.24
N LEU A 79 -1.36 -7.38 18.53
CA LEU A 79 -2.58 -6.87 19.14
C LEU A 79 -3.13 -7.83 20.21
N VAL A 80 -3.27 -9.12 19.86
CA VAL A 80 -3.76 -10.15 20.79
C VAL A 80 -2.82 -10.31 22.00
N GLN A 81 -1.51 -10.26 21.79
CA GLN A 81 -0.52 -10.35 22.87
C GLN A 81 -0.59 -9.12 23.80
N ALA A 82 -0.72 -7.92 23.25
CA ALA A 82 -0.88 -6.69 24.02
C ALA A 82 -2.16 -6.74 24.87
N ALA A 83 -3.27 -7.23 24.31
CA ALA A 83 -4.53 -7.42 25.02
C ALA A 83 -4.39 -8.43 26.17
N ARG A 84 -3.83 -9.62 25.89
CA ARG A 84 -3.62 -10.68 26.89
C ARG A 84 -2.69 -10.25 28.03
N SER A 85 -1.71 -9.40 27.73
CA SER A 85 -0.76 -8.89 28.73
C SER A 85 -1.28 -7.67 29.52
N GLY A 86 -2.52 -7.23 29.28
CA GLY A 86 -3.09 -6.04 29.91
C GLY A 86 -2.42 -4.72 29.50
N LYS A 87 -1.61 -4.74 28.44
CA LYS A 87 -0.85 -3.58 27.94
C LYS A 87 -1.54 -2.86 26.79
N MET A 88 -2.70 -3.36 26.35
CA MET A 88 -3.48 -2.71 25.31
C MET A 88 -4.11 -1.44 25.87
N LYS A 89 -3.56 -0.29 25.48
CA LYS A 89 -4.18 1.01 25.71
C LYS A 89 -5.32 1.15 24.71
N PHE A 90 -6.54 0.88 25.13
CA PHE A 90 -7.71 1.31 24.36
C PHE A 90 -7.85 2.82 24.56
N ILE A 91 -7.77 3.60 23.48
CA ILE A 91 -8.40 4.92 23.44
C ILE A 91 -9.77 4.66 22.82
N ILE A 92 -10.80 4.54 23.64
CA ILE A 92 -12.18 4.66 23.17
C ILE A 92 -12.44 6.16 23.11
N GLY A 93 -12.54 6.69 21.90
CA GLY A 93 -12.99 8.03 21.58
C GLY A 93 -14.18 7.92 20.65
#